data_AF-A0A443YQJ0-F1
#
_entry.id   AF-A0A443YQJ0-F1
#
_cell.length_a   1.000
_cell.length_b   1.000
_cell.length_c   1.000
_cell.angle_alpha   90.00
_cell.angle_beta   90.00
_cell.angle_gamma   90.00
#
_symmetry.space_group_name_H-M   'P 1'
#
loop_
_entity.id
_entity.type
_entity.pdbx_description
1 polymer ?
#
loop_
_entity_poly.entity_id
_entity_poly.type
_entity_poly.pdbx_seq_one_letter_code
_entity_poly.pdbx_strand_id
1 'polypeptide(L)'
;MEKEVVNSKFLESMANRRPFMKRMFTVFISQEPKRIQEIKDALKSRDVEQLRHLAHSLKGGAATIGVERVRECCLKLEEASKAGDMEEAMVQLGKLEHEMRHAYAFMFNYLAEH
;
A
#
# COMPACT_ATOMS: atom_id res chain seq x y z
N MET A 1 11.80 -3.50 17.31
CA MET A 1 11.00 -2.27 17.12
C MET A 1 10.03 -2.53 16.00
N GLU A 2 8.72 -2.45 16.27
CA GLU A 2 7.72 -2.47 15.20
C GLU A 2 7.95 -1.26 14.29
N LYS A 3 7.99 -1.47 12.97
CA LYS A 3 8.08 -0.36 12.02
C LYS A 3 6.80 0.46 12.11
N GLU A 4 6.95 1.78 12.17
CA GLU A 4 5.84 2.75 12.16
C GLU A 4 4.94 2.54 10.93
N VAL A 5 3.64 2.82 11.07
CA VAL A 5 2.66 2.68 9.99
C VAL A 5 2.93 3.68 8.86
N VAL A 6 3.21 4.94 9.23
CA VAL A 6 3.68 6.00 8.33
C VAL A 6 5.03 6.48 8.82
N ASN A 7 5.98 6.64 7.90
CA ASN A 7 7.34 7.04 8.19
C ASN A 7 7.40 8.42 8.88
N SER A 8 8.05 8.53 10.04
CA SER A 8 8.21 9.80 10.76
C SER A 8 8.84 10.93 9.94
N LYS A 9 9.85 10.65 9.10
CA LYS A 9 10.46 11.69 8.25
C LYS A 9 9.48 12.23 7.22
N PHE A 10 8.60 11.38 6.68
CA PHE A 10 7.51 11.84 5.83
C PHE A 10 6.57 12.78 6.59
N LEU A 11 6.14 12.40 7.80
CA LEU A 11 5.26 13.23 8.64
C LEU A 11 5.90 14.58 8.98
N GLU A 12 7.18 14.59 9.35
CA GLU A 12 7.95 15.82 9.60
C GLU A 12 7.98 16.73 8.36
N SER A 13 8.26 16.16 7.18
CA SER A 13 8.27 16.92 5.91
C SER A 13 6.91 17.54 5.56
N MET A 14 5.82 16.98 6.09
CA MET A 14 4.44 17.41 5.86
C MET A 14 3.84 18.22 7.02
N ALA A 15 4.59 18.48 8.10
CA ALA A 15 4.09 19.11 9.32
C ALA A 15 3.39 20.47 9.08
N ASN A 16 3.92 21.26 8.13
CA ASN A 16 3.37 22.57 7.73
C ASN A 16 2.48 22.51 6.48
N ARG A 17 2.17 21.30 5.98
CA ARG A 17 1.40 21.05 4.75
C ARG A 17 0.16 20.20 5.04
N ARG A 18 -0.44 20.34 6.23
CA ARG A 18 -1.59 19.52 6.68
C ARG A 18 -2.71 19.41 5.65
N PRO A 19 -3.20 20.50 5.02
CA PRO A 19 -4.27 20.38 4.01
C PRO A 19 -3.87 19.53 2.80
N PHE A 20 -2.59 19.56 2.41
CA PHE A 20 -2.07 18.72 1.33
C PHE A 20 -1.98 17.26 1.76
N MET A 21 -1.47 16.98 2.96
CA MET A 21 -1.40 15.62 3.50
C MET A 21 -2.78 14.99 3.66
N LYS A 22 -3.78 15.74 4.17
CA LYS A 22 -5.17 15.28 4.24
C LYS A 22 -5.72 14.87 2.87
N ARG A 23 -5.42 15.67 1.82
CA ARG A 23 -5.81 15.33 0.44
C ARG A 23 -5.13 14.05 -0.05
N MET A 24 -3.83 13.89 0.20
CA MET A 24 -3.11 12.67 -0.19
C MET A 24 -3.70 11.42 0.48
N PHE A 25 -3.96 11.48 1.80
CA PHE A 25 -4.59 10.37 2.52
C PHE A 25 -6.02 10.09 2.01
N THR A 26 -6.81 11.12 1.75
CA THR A 26 -8.16 10.96 1.18
C THR A 26 -8.12 10.25 -0.16
N VAL A 27 -7.21 10.66 -1.06
CA VAL A 27 -7.03 10.02 -2.36
C VAL A 27 -6.63 8.56 -2.19
N PHE A 28 -5.62 8.27 -1.35
CA PHE A 28 -5.16 6.91 -1.11
C PHE A 28 -6.28 6.00 -0.56
N ILE A 29 -7.00 6.45 0.47
CA ILE A 29 -8.14 5.71 1.05
C ILE A 29 -9.22 5.44 -0.01
N SER A 30 -9.48 6.38 -0.92
CA SER A 30 -10.53 6.23 -1.93
C SER A 30 -10.17 5.28 -3.08
N GLN A 31 -8.89 5.19 -3.45
CA GLN A 31 -8.46 4.47 -4.66
C GLN A 31 -7.96 3.06 -4.35
N GLU A 32 -7.18 2.90 -3.29
CA GLU A 32 -6.44 1.67 -3.05
C GLU A 32 -7.30 0.45 -2.66
N PRO A 33 -8.50 0.56 -2.04
CA PRO A 33 -9.36 -0.60 -1.83
C PRO A 33 -9.74 -1.31 -3.12
N LYS A 34 -10.02 -0.54 -4.20
CA LYS A 34 -10.30 -1.10 -5.51
C LYS A 34 -9.06 -1.80 -6.08
N ARG A 35 -7.88 -1.19 -5.96
CA ARG A 35 -6.62 -1.78 -6.45
C ARG A 35 -6.28 -3.09 -5.73
N ILE A 36 -6.51 -3.17 -4.41
CA ILE A 36 -6.34 -4.42 -3.65
C ILE A 36 -7.28 -5.51 -4.18
N GLN A 37 -8.52 -5.16 -4.53
CA GLN A 37 -9.45 -6.12 -5.12
C GLN A 37 -8.97 -6.59 -6.51
N GLU A 38 -8.52 -5.67 -7.36
CA GLU A 38 -7.94 -6.00 -8.67
C GLU A 38 -6.70 -6.92 -8.54
N ILE A 39 -5.86 -6.69 -7.53
CA ILE A 39 -4.71 -7.56 -7.22
C ILE A 39 -5.19 -8.97 -6.87
N LYS A 40 -6.21 -9.11 -6.01
CA LYS A 40 -6.79 -10.42 -5.67
C LYS A 40 -7.31 -11.15 -6.90
N ASP A 41 -7.98 -10.43 -7.79
CA ASP A 41 -8.59 -11.00 -8.96
C ASP A 41 -7.53 -11.45 -9.97
N ALA A 42 -6.48 -10.63 -10.21
CA ALA A 42 -5.33 -11.01 -11.02
C ALA A 42 -4.59 -12.24 -10.47
N LEU A 43 -4.49 -12.37 -9.15
CA LEU A 43 -3.86 -13.52 -8.50
C LEU A 43 -4.70 -14.80 -8.70
N LYS A 44 -6.04 -14.69 -8.57
CA LYS A 44 -6.97 -15.81 -8.85
C LYS A 44 -6.95 -16.26 -10.30
N SER A 45 -6.88 -15.33 -11.24
CA SER A 45 -6.79 -15.63 -12.68
C SER A 45 -5.38 -16.02 -13.13
N ARG A 46 -4.39 -15.97 -12.23
CA ARG A 46 -2.96 -16.16 -12.53
C ARG A 46 -2.45 -15.22 -13.62
N ASP A 47 -3.00 -14.01 -13.69
CA ASP A 47 -2.55 -12.96 -14.61
C ASP A 47 -1.31 -12.26 -14.04
N VAL A 48 -0.14 -12.82 -14.37
CA VAL A 48 1.17 -12.37 -13.89
C VAL A 48 1.44 -10.91 -14.22
N GLU A 49 1.15 -10.49 -15.46
CA GLU A 49 1.45 -9.12 -15.89
C GLU A 49 0.54 -8.13 -15.18
N GLN A 50 -0.77 -8.41 -15.12
CA GLN A 50 -1.70 -7.54 -14.42
C GLN A 50 -1.35 -7.44 -12.92
N LEU A 51 -1.01 -8.56 -12.28
CA LEU A 51 -0.59 -8.60 -10.88
C LEU A 51 0.67 -7.74 -10.65
N ARG A 52 1.69 -7.91 -11.48
CA ARG A 52 2.94 -7.14 -11.45
C ARG A 52 2.68 -5.64 -11.61
N HIS A 53 1.83 -5.26 -12.57
CA HIS A 53 1.48 -3.86 -12.84
C HIS A 53 0.75 -3.21 -11.67
N LEU A 54 -0.23 -3.91 -11.07
CA LEU A 54 -0.98 -3.39 -9.93
C LEU A 54 -0.10 -3.27 -8.68
N ALA A 55 0.73 -4.27 -8.40
CA ALA A 55 1.70 -4.25 -7.30
C ALA A 55 2.67 -3.07 -7.46
N HIS A 56 3.21 -2.86 -8.67
CA HIS A 56 4.10 -1.73 -8.97
C HIS A 56 3.42 -0.37 -8.75
N SER A 57 2.17 -0.23 -9.21
CA SER A 57 1.40 1.02 -9.05
C SER A 57 1.15 1.34 -7.58
N LEU A 58 0.67 0.36 -6.79
CA LEU A 58 0.45 0.54 -5.36
C LEU A 58 1.75 0.83 -4.60
N LYS A 59 2.86 0.18 -4.96
CA LYS A 59 4.19 0.46 -4.39
C LYS A 59 4.56 1.94 -4.53
N GLY A 60 4.34 2.53 -5.71
CA GLY A 60 4.61 3.94 -5.97
C GLY A 60 3.71 4.86 -5.14
N GLY A 61 2.42 4.54 -5.05
CA GLY A 61 1.48 5.26 -4.18
C GLY A 61 1.92 5.23 -2.72
N ALA A 62 2.20 4.04 -2.18
CA ALA A 62 2.62 3.84 -0.80
C ALA A 62 3.93 4.58 -0.47
N ALA A 63 4.93 4.53 -1.36
CA ALA A 63 6.18 5.28 -1.21
C ALA A 63 5.94 6.80 -1.17
N THR A 64 5.00 7.30 -1.98
CA THR A 64 4.68 8.73 -2.07
C THR A 64 4.09 9.28 -0.77
N ILE A 65 3.41 8.45 0.02
CA ILE A 65 2.80 8.84 1.30
C ILE A 65 3.50 8.24 2.54
N GLY A 66 4.70 7.66 2.35
CA GLY A 66 5.53 7.14 3.43
C GLY A 66 5.00 5.88 4.14
N VAL A 67 4.17 5.07 3.49
CA VAL A 67 3.63 3.82 4.05
C VAL A 67 4.54 2.64 3.68
N GLU A 68 5.67 2.55 4.37
CA GLU A 68 6.80 1.70 3.96
C GLU A 68 6.52 0.20 4.03
N ARG A 69 5.70 -0.26 4.99
CA ARG A 69 5.33 -1.69 5.08
C ARG A 69 4.47 -2.14 3.91
N VAL A 70 3.54 -1.28 3.46
CA VAL A 70 2.75 -1.52 2.25
C VAL A 70 3.66 -1.54 1.03
N ARG A 71 4.55 -0.55 0.90
CA ARG A 71 5.54 -0.50 -0.19
C ARG A 71 6.40 -1.77 -0.26
N GLU A 72 6.89 -2.26 0.88
CA GLU A 72 7.68 -3.50 0.98
C GLU A 72 6.87 -4.74 0.55
N CYS A 73 5.61 -4.86 0.98
CA CYS A 73 4.75 -5.97 0.56
C CYS A 73 4.49 -5.93 -0.95
N CYS A 74 4.25 -4.75 -1.52
CA CYS A 74 4.05 -4.59 -2.96
C CYS A 74 5.32 -4.92 -3.76
N LEU A 75 6.51 -4.58 -3.26
CA LEU A 75 7.77 -4.97 -3.89
C LEU A 75 7.91 -6.49 -3.96
N LYS A 76 7.69 -7.18 -2.83
CA LYS A 76 7.77 -8.64 -2.78
C LYS A 76 6.70 -9.31 -3.63
N LEU A 77 5.50 -8.75 -3.69
CA LEU A 77 4.44 -9.22 -4.57
C LEU A 77 4.83 -9.07 -6.05
N GLU A 78 5.45 -7.93 -6.42
CA GLU A 78 5.97 -7.70 -7.78
C GLU A 78 7.08 -8.71 -8.15
N GLU A 79 7.99 -8.99 -7.20
CA GLU A 79 9.08 -9.97 -7.36
C GLU A 79 8.56 -11.41 -7.50
N ALA A 80 7.63 -11.82 -6.63
CA ALA A 80 6.99 -13.14 -6.69
C ALA A 80 6.24 -13.35 -8.01
N SER A 81 5.53 -12.30 -8.47
CA SER A 81 4.83 -12.32 -9.77
C SER A 81 5.82 -12.55 -10.93
N LYS A 82 6.94 -11.80 -10.95
CA LYS A 82 7.99 -11.96 -11.98
C LYS A 82 8.62 -13.34 -11.96
N ALA A 83 8.76 -13.95 -10.79
CA ALA A 83 9.29 -15.31 -10.63
C ALA A 83 8.28 -16.41 -10.99
N GLY A 84 6.99 -16.07 -11.20
CA GLY A 84 5.91 -17.04 -11.36
C GLY A 84 5.54 -17.79 -10.07
N ASP A 85 6.02 -17.31 -8.91
CA ASP A 85 5.77 -17.92 -7.61
C ASP A 85 4.44 -17.43 -7.03
N MET A 86 3.37 -18.11 -7.44
CA MET A 86 2.01 -17.77 -7.02
C MET A 86 1.75 -18.05 -5.54
N GLU A 87 2.49 -18.97 -4.93
CA GLU A 87 2.36 -19.28 -3.51
C GLU A 87 2.90 -18.13 -2.67
N GLU A 88 4.12 -17.66 -2.98
CA GLU A 88 4.68 -16.49 -2.32
C GLU A 88 3.85 -15.23 -2.61
N ALA A 89 3.30 -15.08 -3.82
CA ALA A 89 2.41 -13.97 -4.15
C ALA A 89 1.15 -13.97 -3.24
N MET A 90 0.54 -15.12 -2.97
CA MET A 90 -0.58 -15.24 -2.02
C MET A 90 -0.17 -14.84 -0.60
N VAL A 91 1.00 -15.28 -0.15
CA VAL A 91 1.55 -14.91 1.17
C VAL A 91 1.75 -13.40 1.27
N GLN A 92 2.33 -12.77 0.25
CA GLN A 92 2.56 -11.33 0.23
C GLN A 92 1.26 -10.53 0.12
N LEU A 93 0.25 -11.03 -0.58
CA LEU A 93 -1.08 -10.43 -0.60
C LEU A 93 -1.71 -10.41 0.81
N GLY A 94 -1.64 -11.52 1.56
CA GLY A 94 -2.17 -11.56 2.93
C GLY A 94 -1.47 -10.54 3.86
N LYS A 95 -0.14 -10.40 3.73
CA LYS A 95 0.62 -9.37 4.44
C LYS A 95 0.22 -7.97 4.00
N LEU A 96 0.13 -7.72 2.69
CA LEU A 96 -0.29 -6.45 2.12
C LEU A 96 -1.65 -6.02 2.69
N GLU A 97 -2.65 -6.90 2.71
CA GLU A 97 -3.96 -6.60 3.29
C GLU A 97 -3.89 -6.25 4.78
N HIS A 98 -3.02 -6.92 5.54
CA HIS A 98 -2.79 -6.61 6.94
C HIS A 98 -2.21 -5.19 7.10
N GLU A 99 -1.18 -4.85 6.33
CA GLU A 99 -0.56 -3.52 6.37
C GLU A 99 -1.50 -2.42 5.91
N MET A 100 -2.31 -2.66 4.89
CA MET A 100 -3.30 -1.70 4.40
C MET A 100 -4.34 -1.37 5.48
N ARG A 101 -4.75 -2.33 6.31
CA ARG A 101 -5.67 -2.05 7.43
C ARG A 101 -5.06 -1.09 8.45
N HIS A 102 -3.79 -1.29 8.80
CA HIS A 102 -3.08 -0.37 9.70
C HIS A 102 -2.92 1.01 9.08
N ALA A 103 -2.56 1.07 7.80
CA ALA A 103 -2.44 2.33 7.05
C ALA A 103 -3.77 3.11 7.04
N TYR A 104 -4.87 2.44 6.73
CA TYR A 104 -6.20 3.07 6.75
C TYR A 104 -6.59 3.55 8.14
N ALA A 105 -6.39 2.73 9.19
CA ALA A 105 -6.69 3.13 10.56
C ALA A 105 -5.93 4.40 10.96
N PHE A 106 -4.62 4.46 10.67
CA PHE A 106 -3.80 5.65 10.91
C PHE A 106 -4.36 6.87 10.16
N MET A 107 -4.64 6.73 8.86
CA MET A 107 -5.12 7.84 8.04
C MET A 107 -6.49 8.35 8.48
N PHE A 108 -7.42 7.46 8.82
CA PHE A 108 -8.73 7.87 9.33
C PHE A 108 -8.62 8.62 10.65
N ASN A 109 -7.81 8.14 11.59
CA ASN A 109 -7.55 8.84 12.85
C ASN A 109 -6.93 10.22 12.59
N TYR A 110 -5.92 10.28 11.71
CA TYR A 110 -5.29 11.55 11.33
C TYR A 110 -6.30 12.56 10.76
N LEU A 111 -7.18 12.12 9.85
CA LEU A 111 -8.22 12.95 9.23
C LEU A 111 -9.32 13.41 10.21
N ALA A 112 -9.53 12.69 11.31
CA ALA A 112 -10.52 13.04 12.33
C ALA A 112 -9.96 14.05 13.34
N GLU A 113 -8.67 13.96 13.67
CA GLU A 113 -7.99 14.82 14.65
C GLU A 113 -7.50 16.16 14.07
N HIS A 114 -7.39 16.27 12.74
CA HIS A 114 -6.78 17.38 12.02
C HIS A 114 -7.63 17.74 10.80
#